data_AF-A0A938FUU2-F1
#
_entry.id   AF-A0A938FUU2-F1
#
_cell.length_a   1.000
_cell.length_b   1.000
_cell.length_c   1.000
_cell.angle_alpha   90.00
_cell.angle_beta   90.00
_cell.angle_gamma   90.00
#
_symmetry.space_group_name_H-M   'P 1'
#
loop_
_entity.id
_entity.type
_entity.pdbx_description
1 polymer ?
#
loop_
_entity_poly.entity_id
_entity_poly.type
_entity_poly.pdbx_seq_one_letter_code
_entity_poly.pdbx_strand_id
1 'polypeptide(L)'
;MDSIRSLSAKYRQSPIGEVYCIAAKSREEAQPWIDIRHNGESAGAGVVPWGSDEKARNAARLGRSVKLHTRLLAYMQEGGHLSQADRERIKTTNLERVLKSQVLKDALGIVAQKGGHFTIAGDEVHTVRTLRSLFKRLTEASVSKFYSPHISILTLHCESSDGLHHQYP
;
A
#
# COMPACT_ATOMS: atom_id res chain seq x y z
N MET A 1 -23.45 23.88 24.16
CA MET A 1 -22.38 24.78 23.68
C MET A 1 -21.78 25.65 24.79
N ASP A 2 -22.44 25.79 25.94
CA ASP A 2 -22.03 26.74 27.00
C ASP A 2 -20.73 26.37 27.71
N SER A 3 -20.40 25.07 27.80
CA SER A 3 -19.14 24.58 28.39
C SER A 3 -17.91 25.15 27.68
N ILE A 4 -17.83 25.06 26.35
CA ILE A 4 -16.71 25.61 25.57
C ILE A 4 -16.63 27.15 25.69
N ARG A 5 -17.77 27.84 25.72
CA ARG A 5 -17.79 29.31 25.91
C ARG A 5 -17.24 29.73 27.27
N SER A 6 -17.57 28.98 28.33
CA SER A 6 -17.02 29.23 29.67
C SER A 6 -15.51 28.99 29.77
N LEU A 7 -14.99 27.96 29.09
CA LEU A 7 -13.55 27.68 29.03
C LEU A 7 -12.80 28.80 28.28
N SER A 8 -13.37 29.33 27.21
CA SER A 8 -12.80 30.47 26.47
C SER A 8 -12.70 31.74 27.34
N ALA A 9 -13.70 32.01 28.18
CA ALA A 9 -13.67 33.14 29.10
C ALA A 9 -12.58 32.98 30.18
N LYS A 10 -12.41 31.75 30.71
CA LYS A 10 -11.33 31.43 31.67
C LYS A 10 -9.94 31.55 31.05
N TYR A 11 -9.75 31.03 29.83
CA TYR A 11 -8.46 31.15 29.13
C TYR A 11 -8.07 32.61 28.89
N ARG A 12 -9.03 33.48 28.54
CA ARG A 12 -8.77 34.92 28.33
C ARG A 12 -8.24 35.63 29.56
N GLN A 13 -8.55 35.15 30.77
CA GLN A 13 -8.08 35.75 32.02
C GLN A 13 -6.63 35.37 32.36
N SER A 14 -6.17 34.20 31.88
CA SER A 14 -4.81 33.73 32.07
C SER A 14 -4.39 32.90 30.86
N PRO A 15 -3.97 33.56 29.76
CA PRO A 15 -3.59 32.86 28.55
C PRO A 15 -2.29 32.09 28.79
N ILE A 16 -2.22 30.88 28.27
CA ILE A 16 -0.97 30.12 28.20
C ILE A 16 -0.09 30.81 27.15
N GLY A 17 0.87 31.61 27.62
CA GLY A 17 1.81 32.34 26.76
C GLY A 17 3.00 31.51 26.30
N GLU A 18 3.31 30.44 27.03
CA GLU A 18 4.44 29.56 26.77
C GLU A 18 4.10 28.10 27.10
N VAL A 19 4.72 27.18 26.36
CA VAL A 19 4.56 25.74 26.56
C VAL A 19 5.93 25.08 26.55
N TYR A 20 6.13 24.15 27.48
CA TYR A 20 7.32 23.31 27.46
C TYR A 20 7.28 22.41 26.24
N CYS A 21 8.33 22.48 25.43
CA CYS A 21 8.49 21.65 24.25
C CYS A 21 9.85 20.97 24.27
N ILE A 22 9.91 19.79 23.63
CA ILE A 22 11.16 19.09 23.36
C ILE A 22 11.40 19.23 21.87
N ALA A 23 12.47 19.92 21.50
CA ALA A 23 12.98 19.95 20.14
C ALA A 23 13.92 18.76 19.95
N ALA A 24 13.46 17.74 19.23
CA ALA A 24 14.31 16.62 18.85
C ALA A 24 15.48 17.15 17.99
N LYS A 25 16.70 16.72 18.31
CA LYS A 25 17.95 17.13 17.65
C LYS A 25 18.12 16.48 16.27
N SER A 26 17.45 15.35 16.04
CA SER A 26 17.47 14.66 14.76
C SER A 26 16.13 14.00 14.44
N ARG A 27 15.97 13.56 13.19
CA ARG A 27 14.78 12.83 12.77
C ARG A 27 14.67 11.47 13.45
N GLU A 28 15.81 10.83 13.69
CA GLU A 28 15.92 9.53 14.35
C GLU A 28 15.46 9.64 15.80
N GLU A 29 15.87 10.70 16.51
CA GLU A 29 15.35 11.02 17.85
C GLU A 29 13.84 11.25 17.80
N ALA A 30 13.35 11.98 16.78
CA ALA A 30 11.92 12.26 16.62
C ALA A 30 11.06 11.03 16.26
N GLN A 31 11.67 9.90 15.85
CA GLN A 31 10.96 8.77 15.24
C GLN A 31 9.85 8.15 16.12
N PRO A 32 10.00 7.99 17.44
CA PRO A 32 8.93 7.44 18.28
C PRO A 32 7.65 8.29 18.23
N TRP A 33 7.78 9.62 18.23
CA TRP A 33 6.63 10.53 18.15
C TRP A 33 6.02 10.56 16.74
N ILE A 34 6.84 10.42 15.70
CA ILE A 34 6.37 10.25 14.32
C ILE A 34 5.53 8.97 14.21
N ASP A 35 6.03 7.86 14.76
CA ASP A 35 5.32 6.58 14.74
C ASP A 35 3.99 6.65 15.51
N ILE A 36 3.95 7.27 16.70
CA ILE A 36 2.71 7.46 17.48
C ILE A 36 1.69 8.30 16.70
N ARG A 37 2.13 9.43 16.12
CA ARG A 37 1.22 10.36 15.42
C ARG A 37 0.58 9.72 14.18
N HIS A 38 1.28 8.81 13.51
CA HIS A 38 0.94 8.35 12.16
C HIS A 38 0.57 6.86 12.01
N ASN A 39 0.90 5.97 12.94
CA ASN A 39 0.63 4.53 12.80
C ASN A 39 -0.78 4.07 13.17
N GLY A 40 -1.70 5.01 13.43
CA GLY A 40 -3.11 4.74 13.71
C GLY A 40 -3.56 5.40 15.00
N GLU A 41 -4.84 5.31 15.33
CA GLU A 41 -5.48 6.10 16.39
C GLU A 41 -4.83 5.93 17.76
N SER A 42 -4.22 4.78 18.08
CA SER A 42 -3.43 4.56 19.31
C SER A 42 -4.13 5.10 20.58
N ALA A 43 -5.40 4.73 20.76
CA ALA A 43 -6.25 5.23 21.85
C ALA A 43 -6.35 6.78 21.95
N GLY A 44 -6.30 7.47 20.81
CA GLY A 44 -6.34 8.93 20.70
C GLY A 44 -4.97 9.61 20.67
N ALA A 45 -3.87 8.87 20.80
CA ALA A 45 -2.52 9.44 20.67
C ALA A 45 -2.11 9.69 19.21
N GLY A 46 -2.68 8.92 18.27
CA GLY A 46 -2.49 9.12 16.84
C GLY A 46 -3.43 10.15 16.28
N VAL A 47 -2.88 11.20 15.70
CA VAL A 47 -3.64 12.40 15.31
C VAL A 47 -3.77 12.54 13.79
N VAL A 48 -2.83 11.99 13.02
CA VAL A 48 -2.81 12.11 11.55
C VAL A 48 -2.41 10.75 10.96
N PRO A 49 -3.35 9.84 10.66
CA PRO A 49 -2.99 8.51 10.18
C PRO A 49 -2.29 8.58 8.83
N TRP A 50 -1.19 7.83 8.69
CA TRP A 50 -0.60 7.55 7.39
C TRP A 50 -1.34 6.43 6.67
N GLY A 51 -1.51 6.63 5.36
CA GLY A 51 -1.82 5.58 4.41
C GLY A 51 -0.66 4.59 4.24
N SER A 52 -0.87 3.58 3.40
CA SER A 52 0.10 2.52 3.15
C SER A 52 1.45 3.04 2.65
N ASP A 53 1.44 4.15 1.93
CA ASP A 53 2.56 4.61 1.12
C ASP A 53 3.53 5.42 1.96
N GLU A 54 3.00 6.29 2.83
CA GLU A 54 3.83 7.02 3.77
C GLU A 54 4.47 6.06 4.78
N LYS A 55 3.74 5.04 5.23
CA LYS A 55 4.28 3.95 6.05
C LYS A 55 5.41 3.21 5.35
N ALA A 56 5.25 2.92 4.05
CA ALA A 56 6.27 2.27 3.24
C ALA A 56 7.54 3.11 3.13
N ARG A 57 7.38 4.41 2.82
CA ARG A 57 8.50 5.36 2.70
C ARG A 57 9.23 5.54 4.03
N ASN A 58 8.50 5.65 5.13
CA ASN A 58 9.10 5.74 6.47
C ASN A 58 9.85 4.46 6.84
N ALA A 59 9.27 3.28 6.57
CA ALA A 59 9.94 2.01 6.80
C ALA A 59 11.23 1.87 5.96
N ALA A 60 11.18 2.23 4.67
CA ALA A 60 12.36 2.23 3.80
C ALA A 60 13.46 3.16 4.32
N ARG A 61 13.10 4.36 4.79
CA ARG A 61 14.04 5.32 5.37
C ARG A 61 14.73 4.79 6.63
N LEU A 62 14.02 3.98 7.41
CA LEU A 62 14.55 3.36 8.63
C LEU A 62 15.30 2.04 8.35
N GLY A 63 15.52 1.68 7.08
CA GLY A 63 16.11 0.39 6.70
C GLY A 63 15.25 -0.82 7.10
N ARG A 64 13.98 -0.60 7.45
CA ARG A 64 13.04 -1.67 7.82
C ARG A 64 12.54 -2.36 6.55
N SER A 65 12.25 -3.66 6.66
CA SER A 65 11.71 -4.42 5.54
C SER A 65 10.34 -3.86 5.13
N VAL A 66 10.22 -3.43 3.88
CA VAL A 66 8.92 -3.07 3.29
C VAL A 66 8.28 -4.34 2.76
N LYS A 67 6.99 -4.56 3.02
CA LYS A 67 6.29 -5.75 2.54
C LYS A 67 6.24 -5.79 1.00
N LEU A 68 6.30 -7.00 0.45
CA LEU A 68 6.29 -7.25 -1.01
C LEU A 68 5.11 -6.58 -1.72
N HIS A 69 3.89 -6.72 -1.19
CA HIS A 69 2.70 -6.11 -1.80
C HIS A 69 2.81 -4.58 -1.89
N THR A 70 3.45 -3.95 -0.91
CA THR A 70 3.62 -2.50 -0.86
C THR A 70 4.63 -2.02 -1.92
N ARG A 71 5.73 -2.77 -2.10
CA ARG A 71 6.72 -2.50 -3.15
C ARG A 71 6.14 -2.72 -4.55
N LEU A 72 5.32 -3.75 -4.73
CA LEU A 72 4.68 -4.04 -6.01
C LEU A 72 3.68 -2.96 -6.43
N LEU A 73 2.87 -2.46 -5.47
CA LEU A 73 1.97 -1.32 -5.71
C LEU A 73 2.75 -0.05 -6.07
N ALA A 74 3.86 0.22 -5.38
CA ALA A 74 4.72 1.38 -5.66
C ALA A 74 5.32 1.29 -7.07
N TYR A 75 5.90 0.16 -7.44
CA TYR A 75 6.42 -0.09 -8.79
C TYR A 75 5.38 0.17 -9.88
N MET A 76 4.14 -0.32 -9.70
CA MET A 76 3.07 -0.11 -10.68
C MET A 76 2.59 1.35 -10.76
N GLN A 77 2.63 2.10 -9.66
CA GLN A 77 2.33 3.53 -9.69
C GLN A 77 3.44 4.36 -10.33
N GLU A 78 4.69 4.09 -9.97
CA GLU A 78 5.86 4.78 -10.51
C GLU A 78 5.98 4.56 -12.02
N GLY A 79 5.63 3.36 -12.51
CA GLY A 79 5.52 3.06 -13.95
C GLY A 79 4.27 3.65 -14.64
N GLY A 80 3.40 4.38 -13.93
CA GLY A 80 2.19 4.97 -14.49
C GLY A 80 1.08 3.95 -14.83
N HIS A 81 1.18 2.73 -14.33
CA HIS A 81 0.23 1.63 -14.60
C HIS A 81 -0.87 1.50 -13.54
N LEU A 82 -0.79 2.29 -12.46
CA LEU A 82 -1.77 2.34 -11.39
C LEU A 82 -1.97 3.79 -10.93
N SER A 83 -3.22 4.27 -10.94
CA SER A 83 -3.55 5.60 -10.42
C SER A 83 -3.58 5.61 -8.89
N GLN A 84 -3.47 6.79 -8.27
CA GLN A 84 -3.63 6.92 -6.81
C GLN A 84 -5.04 6.49 -6.36
N ALA A 85 -6.07 6.89 -7.09
CA ALA A 85 -7.45 6.53 -6.78
C ALA A 85 -7.69 5.01 -6.84
N ASP A 86 -7.10 4.32 -7.81
CA ASP A 86 -7.22 2.86 -7.90
C ASP A 86 -6.41 2.16 -6.81
N ARG A 87 -5.23 2.67 -6.46
CA ARG A 87 -4.43 2.12 -5.35
C ARG A 87 -5.19 2.13 -4.03
N GLU A 88 -5.89 3.21 -3.73
CA GLU A 88 -6.69 3.34 -2.50
C GLU A 88 -7.87 2.36 -2.43
N ARG A 89 -8.38 1.93 -3.58
CA ARG A 89 -9.45 0.92 -3.68
C ARG A 89 -8.94 -0.51 -3.52
N ILE A 90 -7.64 -0.76 -3.69
CA ILE A 90 -7.06 -2.09 -3.55
C ILE A 90 -6.91 -2.44 -2.08
N LYS A 91 -7.62 -3.50 -1.65
CA LYS A 91 -7.43 -4.07 -0.31
C LYS A 91 -6.06 -4.75 -0.23
N THR A 92 -5.11 -4.14 0.47
CA THR A 92 -3.73 -4.66 0.60
C THR A 92 -3.66 -6.06 1.22
N THR A 93 -4.58 -6.40 2.14
CA THR A 93 -4.71 -7.74 2.73
C THR A 93 -5.05 -8.83 1.71
N ASN A 94 -5.79 -8.48 0.67
CA ASN A 94 -6.16 -9.36 -0.42
C ASN A 94 -4.97 -9.60 -1.36
N LEU A 95 -4.23 -8.54 -1.70
CA LEU A 95 -3.00 -8.65 -2.47
C LEU A 95 -1.92 -9.45 -1.70
N GLU A 96 -1.78 -9.21 -0.40
CA GLU A 96 -0.86 -9.97 0.46
C GLU A 96 -1.17 -11.48 0.46
N ARG A 97 -2.45 -11.88 0.41
CA ARG A 97 -2.84 -13.30 0.29
C ARG A 97 -2.43 -13.90 -1.05
N VAL A 98 -2.70 -13.21 -2.16
CA VAL A 98 -2.30 -13.65 -3.51
C VAL A 98 -0.79 -13.90 -3.56
N LEU A 99 -0.01 -12.96 -3.03
CA LEU A 99 1.45 -13.03 -3.04
C LEU A 99 2.06 -14.04 -2.07
N LYS A 100 1.26 -14.65 -1.16
CA LYS A 100 1.70 -15.79 -0.36
C LYS A 100 1.75 -17.09 -1.17
N SER A 101 0.94 -17.21 -2.22
CA SER A 101 0.92 -18.40 -3.07
C SER A 101 2.08 -18.37 -4.07
N GLN A 102 2.93 -19.40 -4.06
CA GLN A 102 4.03 -19.52 -5.03
C GLN A 102 3.50 -19.63 -6.46
N VAL A 103 2.48 -20.46 -6.67
CA VAL A 103 1.83 -20.65 -7.98
C VAL A 103 1.33 -19.33 -8.56
N LEU A 104 0.74 -18.46 -7.74
CA LEU A 104 0.25 -17.16 -8.20
C LEU A 104 1.39 -16.18 -8.47
N LYS A 105 2.48 -16.22 -7.70
CA LYS A 105 3.67 -15.42 -7.99
C LYS A 105 4.33 -15.82 -9.31
N ASP A 106 4.42 -17.12 -9.57
CA ASP A 106 4.98 -17.65 -10.82
C ASP A 106 4.11 -17.24 -12.02
N ALA A 107 2.78 -17.33 -11.88
CA ALA A 107 1.83 -16.86 -12.90
C ALA A 107 1.90 -15.34 -13.16
N LEU A 108 2.32 -14.56 -12.16
CA LEU A 108 2.55 -13.12 -12.28
C LEU A 108 3.95 -12.79 -12.85
N GLY A 109 4.85 -13.76 -12.93
CA GLY A 109 6.23 -13.56 -13.36
C GLY A 109 7.12 -12.85 -12.32
N ILE A 110 6.77 -12.92 -11.03
CA ILE A 110 7.50 -12.25 -9.95
C ILE A 110 8.25 -13.23 -9.05
N VAL A 111 9.50 -12.92 -8.74
CA VAL A 111 10.33 -13.68 -7.79
C VAL A 111 10.56 -12.82 -6.56
N ALA A 112 9.98 -13.26 -5.43
CA ALA A 112 10.12 -12.58 -4.15
C ALA A 112 11.49 -12.84 -3.52
N GLN A 113 12.10 -11.80 -2.96
CA GLN A 113 13.38 -11.83 -2.27
C GLN A 113 13.23 -11.40 -0.80
N LYS A 114 14.32 -11.52 -0.02
CA LYS A 114 14.36 -11.04 1.36
C LYS A 114 14.05 -9.53 1.43
N GLY A 115 13.45 -9.11 2.54
CA GLY A 115 13.09 -7.69 2.76
C GLY A 115 11.97 -7.17 1.85
N GLY A 116 11.22 -8.06 1.19
CA GLY A 116 10.10 -7.74 0.31
C GLY A 116 10.50 -7.20 -1.06
N HIS A 117 11.78 -7.25 -1.41
CA HIS A 117 12.25 -7.00 -2.77
C HIS A 117 11.70 -8.05 -3.73
N PHE A 118 11.66 -7.72 -5.02
CA PHE A 118 11.28 -8.67 -6.06
C PHE A 118 12.05 -8.39 -7.34
N THR A 119 12.13 -9.41 -8.19
CA THR A 119 12.59 -9.32 -9.57
C THR A 119 11.52 -9.87 -10.50
N ILE A 120 11.54 -9.42 -11.75
CA ILE A 120 10.71 -9.98 -12.81
C ILE A 120 11.50 -11.13 -13.46
N ALA A 121 10.93 -12.33 -13.51
CA ALA A 121 11.61 -13.52 -14.01
C ALA A 121 11.55 -13.67 -15.54
N GLY A 122 10.73 -12.88 -16.23
CA GLY A 122 10.50 -12.98 -17.67
C GLY A 122 10.24 -11.62 -18.30
N ASP A 123 9.23 -11.56 -19.18
CA ASP A 123 8.86 -10.32 -19.88
C ASP A 123 8.14 -9.33 -18.96
N GLU A 124 8.79 -8.17 -18.75
CA GLU A 124 8.25 -7.05 -17.97
C GLU A 124 6.90 -6.57 -18.51
N VAL A 125 6.71 -6.53 -19.82
CA VAL A 125 5.46 -6.08 -20.44
C VAL A 125 4.32 -7.02 -20.07
N HIS A 126 4.55 -8.33 -20.23
CA HIS A 126 3.60 -9.35 -19.80
C HIS A 126 3.30 -9.26 -18.29
N THR A 127 4.32 -9.16 -17.44
CA THR A 127 4.13 -9.05 -15.98
C THR A 127 3.32 -7.82 -15.59
N VAL A 128 3.64 -6.64 -16.14
CA VAL A 128 2.88 -5.40 -15.91
C VAL A 128 1.43 -5.56 -16.36
N ARG A 129 1.19 -6.18 -17.52
CA ARG A 129 -0.16 -6.41 -18.04
C ARG A 129 -0.96 -7.31 -17.09
N THR A 130 -0.38 -8.42 -16.65
CA THR A 130 -1.03 -9.37 -15.75
C THR A 130 -1.29 -8.76 -14.37
N LEU A 131 -0.35 -7.96 -13.84
CA LEU A 131 -0.54 -7.21 -12.59
C LEU A 131 -1.67 -6.19 -12.69
N ARG A 132 -1.76 -5.47 -13.82
CA ARG A 132 -2.85 -4.51 -14.06
C ARG A 132 -4.21 -5.20 -14.06
N SER A 133 -4.33 -6.32 -14.76
CA SER A 133 -5.55 -7.13 -14.77
C SER A 133 -5.90 -7.67 -13.38
N LEU A 134 -4.91 -8.14 -12.61
CA LEU A 134 -5.10 -8.54 -11.22
C LEU A 134 -5.64 -7.38 -10.38
N PHE A 135 -5.03 -6.20 -10.45
CA PHE A 135 -5.43 -5.04 -9.65
C PHE A 135 -6.84 -4.57 -9.98
N LYS A 136 -7.21 -4.54 -11.27
CA LYS A 136 -8.59 -4.28 -11.69
C LYS A 136 -9.58 -5.28 -11.08
N ARG A 137 -9.23 -6.58 -11.06
CA ARG A 137 -10.08 -7.61 -10.42
C ARG A 137 -10.16 -7.43 -8.90
N LEU A 138 -9.08 -6.97 -8.26
CA LEU A 138 -9.06 -6.71 -6.82
C LEU A 138 -9.88 -5.48 -6.41
N THR A 139 -10.08 -4.51 -7.32
CA THR A 139 -10.96 -3.35 -7.08
C THR A 139 -12.42 -3.65 -7.38
N GLU A 140 -12.71 -4.61 -8.26
CA GLU A 140 -14.07 -4.99 -8.68
C GLU A 140 -14.66 -6.18 -7.90
N ALA A 141 -13.84 -7.08 -7.32
CA ALA A 141 -14.32 -8.30 -6.65
C ALA A 141 -13.53 -8.69 -5.38
N SER A 142 -14.21 -9.41 -4.46
CA SER A 142 -13.60 -10.05 -3.29
C SER A 142 -12.74 -11.26 -3.68
N VAL A 143 -11.58 -11.43 -3.03
CA VAL A 143 -10.56 -12.45 -3.35
C VAL A 143 -11.00 -13.90 -3.15
N SER A 144 -12.16 -14.17 -2.55
CA SER A 144 -12.64 -15.55 -2.35
C SER A 144 -12.78 -16.34 -3.67
N LYS A 145 -12.97 -15.66 -4.80
CA LYS A 145 -13.07 -16.31 -6.13
C LYS A 145 -11.73 -16.83 -6.69
N PHE A 146 -10.59 -16.52 -6.08
CA PHE A 146 -9.28 -16.98 -6.56
C PHE A 146 -8.83 -18.35 -6.00
N TYR A 147 -9.50 -18.83 -4.94
CA TYR A 147 -9.14 -20.08 -4.26
C TYR A 147 -10.20 -21.20 -4.42
N SER A 148 -11.17 -21.02 -5.32
CA SER A 148 -12.16 -22.06 -5.59
C SER A 148 -11.54 -23.14 -6.51
N PRO A 149 -11.67 -24.45 -6.19
CA PRO A 149 -11.04 -25.53 -6.96
C PRO A 149 -11.54 -25.64 -8.42
N HIS A 150 -12.57 -24.87 -8.80
CA HIS A 150 -13.10 -24.79 -10.16
C HIS A 150 -12.69 -23.55 -10.96
N ILE A 151 -11.92 -22.61 -10.41
CA ILE A 151 -11.34 -21.51 -11.20
C ILE A 151 -9.84 -21.76 -11.31
N SER A 152 -9.53 -22.66 -12.23
CA SER A 152 -8.20 -23.04 -12.61
C SER A 152 -7.40 -21.83 -13.12
N ILE A 153 -6.10 -21.92 -12.92
CA ILE A 153 -4.99 -21.05 -13.36
C ILE A 153 -5.13 -20.53 -14.83
N LEU A 154 -6.01 -21.14 -15.61
CA LEU A 154 -6.36 -20.81 -17.00
C LEU A 154 -6.95 -19.40 -17.22
N THR A 155 -7.64 -18.79 -16.25
CA THR A 155 -8.27 -17.47 -16.51
C THR A 155 -7.27 -16.32 -16.60
N LEU A 156 -6.06 -16.45 -16.04
CA LEU A 156 -5.01 -15.43 -16.22
C LEU A 156 -4.20 -15.61 -17.51
N HIS A 157 -4.15 -16.83 -18.05
CA HIS A 157 -3.40 -17.14 -19.27
C HIS A 157 -4.20 -16.88 -20.56
N CYS A 158 -5.53 -17.11 -20.55
CA CYS A 158 -6.36 -17.05 -21.75
C CYS A 158 -6.44 -15.67 -22.41
N GLU A 159 -6.50 -14.57 -21.65
CA GLU A 159 -6.67 -13.22 -22.23
C GLU A 159 -5.35 -12.61 -22.77
N SER A 160 -4.23 -13.35 -22.77
CA SER A 160 -2.99 -12.94 -23.46
C SER A 160 -2.96 -13.27 -24.94
N SER A 161 -3.78 -14.21 -25.36
CA SER A 161 -3.68 -14.84 -26.67
C SER A 161 -4.57 -14.17 -27.72
N ASP A 162 -5.56 -13.38 -27.30
CA ASP A 162 -6.57 -12.79 -28.20
C ASP A 162 -6.12 -11.49 -28.89
N GLY A 163 -4.82 -11.20 -28.90
CA GLY A 163 -4.24 -9.98 -29.50
C GLY A 163 -3.43 -10.18 -30.78
N LEU A 164 -3.21 -11.42 -31.25
CA LEU A 164 -2.35 -11.71 -32.40
C LEU A 164 -3.07 -12.58 -33.43
N HIS A 165 -4.10 -12.06 -34.08
CA HIS A 165 -4.52 -12.55 -35.40
C HIS A 165 -5.09 -11.42 -36.27
N HIS A 166 -4.21 -10.52 -36.70
CA HIS A 166 -4.37 -9.85 -37.98
C HIS A 166 -3.04 -9.29 -38.47
N GLN A 167 -2.41 -9.97 -39.45
CA GLN A 167 -1.75 -9.37 -40.62
C GLN A 167 -1.09 -10.47 -41.50
N TYR A 168 -1.78 -10.76 -42.63
CA TYR A 168 -1.31 -11.11 -43.99
C TYR A 168 -0.50 -12.39 -44.27
N PRO A 169 -0.50 -12.91 -45.53
CA PRO A 169 -1.06 -12.35 -46.77
C PRO A 169 -2.46 -12.83 -47.15
#